data_AF-A0A2A3EFY1-F1
#
_entry.id   AF-A0A2A3EFY1-F1
#
_cell.length_a   1.000
_cell.length_b   1.000
_cell.length_c   1.000
_cell.angle_alpha   90.00
_cell.angle_beta   90.00
_cell.angle_gamma   90.00
#
_symmetry.space_group_name_H-M   'P 1'
#
loop_
_entity.id
_entity.type
_entity.pdbx_description
1 polymer ?
#
loop_
_entity_poly.entity_id
_entity_poly.type
_entity_poly.pdbx_seq_one_letter_code
_entity_poly.pdbx_strand_id
1 'polypeptide(L)'
;MNAVSRTVAQSDETLQMIVGMKIKEALPHVPIFDRYINREYILVLSNRMQKMANNDYNFNDVNFRIMDANVNDLILNTRCENPNNDNTPFKISIHL
;
A
#
# COMPACT_ATOMS: atom_id res chain seq x y z
N MET A 1 -14.48 6.79 -24.65
CA MET A 1 -14.93 6.77 -23.24
C MET A 1 -13.68 6.78 -22.38
N ASN A 2 -13.35 7.90 -21.74
CA ASN A 2 -12.13 8.02 -20.94
C ASN A 2 -12.37 7.36 -19.58
N ALA A 3 -11.69 6.23 -19.34
CA ALA A 3 -11.74 5.55 -18.05
C ALA A 3 -10.97 6.38 -17.03
N VAL A 4 -11.68 7.08 -16.14
CA VAL A 4 -11.08 7.55 -14.89
C VAL A 4 -10.83 6.29 -14.06
N SER A 5 -9.56 5.85 -13.99
CA SER A 5 -9.20 4.70 -13.15
C SER A 5 -9.55 5.01 -11.69
N ARG A 6 -10.32 4.11 -11.06
CA ARG A 6 -10.86 4.27 -9.69
C ARG A 6 -10.03 3.54 -8.62
N THR A 7 -8.84 3.05 -8.97
CA THR A 7 -8.02 2.18 -8.13
C THR A 7 -6.68 2.85 -7.80
N VAL A 8 -6.17 2.63 -6.59
CA VAL A 8 -4.90 3.23 -6.12
C VAL A 8 -3.66 2.44 -6.52
N ALA A 9 -3.81 1.16 -6.85
CA ALA A 9 -2.72 0.31 -7.33
C ALA A 9 -3.27 -0.76 -8.28
N GLN A 10 -2.49 -1.09 -9.31
CA GLN A 10 -2.77 -2.17 -10.24
C GLN A 10 -1.44 -2.72 -10.79
N SER A 11 -1.29 -4.04 -10.79
CA SER A 11 -0.18 -4.72 -11.47
C SER A 11 -0.51 -6.19 -11.66
N ASP A 12 -0.57 -6.64 -12.90
CA ASP A 12 -0.88 -8.03 -13.26
C ASP A 12 0.22 -9.00 -12.81
N GLU A 13 1.44 -8.51 -12.56
CA GLU A 13 2.55 -9.35 -12.12
C GLU A 13 2.66 -9.44 -10.60
N THR A 14 2.50 -8.31 -9.90
CA THR A 14 2.78 -8.22 -8.45
C THR A 14 1.53 -8.39 -7.59
N LEU A 15 0.35 -7.98 -8.07
CA LEU A 15 -0.93 -7.98 -7.34
C LEU A 15 -1.92 -9.02 -7.89
N GLN A 16 -1.45 -10.26 -8.10
CA GLN A 16 -2.25 -11.33 -8.68
C GLN A 16 -3.41 -11.78 -7.77
N MET A 17 -3.12 -12.06 -6.49
CA MET A 17 -4.13 -12.33 -5.48
C MET A 17 -3.67 -11.82 -4.13
N ILE A 18 -4.36 -10.79 -3.61
CA ILE A 18 -4.10 -10.25 -2.27
C ILE A 18 -4.77 -11.19 -1.25
N VAL A 19 -3.97 -11.84 -0.41
CA VAL A 19 -4.44 -12.80 0.60
C VAL A 19 -4.32 -12.29 2.03
N GLY A 20 -3.61 -11.19 2.23
CA GLY A 20 -3.50 -10.54 3.54
C GLY A 20 -3.15 -9.07 3.41
N MET A 21 -3.77 -8.25 4.25
CA MET A 21 -3.49 -6.82 4.36
C MET A 21 -3.45 -6.43 5.84
N LYS A 22 -2.47 -5.60 6.22
CA LYS A 22 -2.37 -5.04 7.57
C LYS A 22 -1.89 -3.59 7.48
N ILE A 23 -2.51 -2.70 8.24
CA ILE A 23 -2.03 -1.33 8.42
C ILE A 23 -1.32 -1.26 9.78
N LYS A 24 -0.20 -0.53 9.81
CA LYS A 24 0.62 -0.30 10.99
C LYS A 24 1.02 1.17 11.04
N GLU A 25 1.46 1.60 12.21
CA GLU A 25 2.01 2.93 12.41
C GLU A 25 3.51 2.89 12.68
N ALA A 26 4.21 3.94 12.27
CA ALA A 26 5.59 4.20 12.65
C ALA A 26 5.75 4.34 14.18
N LEU A 27 6.84 3.79 14.73
CA LEU A 27 7.17 3.85 16.16
C LEU A 27 8.54 4.53 16.38
N PRO A 28 8.76 5.20 17.54
CA PRO A 28 7.81 5.40 18.64
C PRO A 28 6.74 6.44 18.32
N HIS A 29 5.63 6.40 19.06
CA HIS A 29 4.61 7.44 18.98
C HIS A 29 5.08 8.70 19.74
N VAL A 30 5.23 9.81 19.02
CA VAL A 30 5.62 11.11 19.57
C VAL A 30 4.59 12.16 19.15
N PRO A 31 3.56 12.44 19.98
CA PRO A 31 2.41 13.26 19.60
C PRO A 31 2.75 14.61 18.98
N ILE A 32 3.83 15.25 19.45
CA ILE A 32 4.26 16.58 18.99
C ILE A 32 4.67 16.56 17.51
N PHE A 33 5.16 15.41 17.01
CA PHE A 33 5.63 15.23 15.65
C PHE A 33 4.59 14.63 14.69
N ASP A 34 3.41 14.22 15.17
CA ASP A 34 2.40 13.58 14.32
C ASP A 34 1.94 14.47 13.15
N ARG A 35 1.87 15.79 13.36
CA ARG A 35 1.56 16.73 12.28
C ARG A 35 2.59 16.75 11.14
N TYR A 36 3.81 16.29 11.37
CA TYR A 36 4.86 16.25 10.36
C TYR A 36 5.00 14.87 9.70
N ILE A 37 4.32 13.83 10.22
CA ILE A 37 4.57 12.43 9.82
C ILE A 37 3.27 11.76 9.36
N ASN A 38 3.26 11.22 8.15
CA ASN A 38 2.25 10.27 7.68
C ASN A 38 2.63 8.89 8.24
N ARG A 39 2.10 8.57 9.42
CA ARG A 39 2.56 7.42 10.23
C ARG A 39 2.10 6.07 9.71
N GLU A 40 0.96 6.04 9.03
CA GLU A 40 0.32 4.82 8.58
C GLU A 40 0.99 4.26 7.32
N TYR A 41 1.37 3.00 7.38
CA TYR A 41 1.82 2.23 6.23
C TYR A 41 1.07 0.90 6.17
N ILE A 42 0.85 0.43 4.95
CA ILE A 42 0.16 -0.82 4.67
C ILE A 42 1.18 -1.90 4.30
N LEU A 43 0.94 -3.12 4.76
CA LEU A 43 1.61 -4.34 4.34
C LEU A 43 0.60 -5.21 3.60
N VAL A 44 0.98 -5.68 2.41
CA VAL A 44 0.13 -6.47 1.52
C VAL A 44 0.85 -7.77 1.17
N LEU A 45 0.26 -8.90 1.53
CA LEU A 45 0.68 -10.22 1.09
C LEU A 45 -0.08 -10.56 -0.20
N SER A 46 0.68 -10.69 -1.29
CA SER A 46 0.20 -11.12 -2.60
C SER A 46 0.79 -12.48 -2.94
N ASN A 47 -0.06 -13.40 -3.39
CA ASN A 47 0.36 -14.70 -3.91
C ASN A 47 -0.28 -14.97 -5.28
N ARG A 48 0.03 -16.13 -5.87
CA ARG A 48 -0.60 -16.62 -7.10
C ARG A 48 -1.58 -17.76 -6.82
N MET A 49 -2.63 -17.52 -6.03
CA MET A 49 -3.59 -18.55 -5.61
C MET A 49 -4.18 -19.36 -6.79
N GLN A 50 -4.39 -18.73 -7.94
CA GLN A 50 -4.83 -19.40 -9.16
C GLN A 50 -3.82 -20.45 -9.67
N LYS A 51 -2.52 -20.25 -9.44
CA LYS A 51 -1.48 -21.26 -9.73
C LYS A 51 -1.50 -22.40 -8.71
N MET A 52 -1.83 -22.10 -7.45
CA MET A 52 -2.03 -23.13 -6.42
C MET A 52 -3.21 -24.04 -6.75
N ALA A 53 -4.37 -23.46 -7.12
CA ALA A 53 -5.56 -24.23 -7.45
C ALA A 53 -5.35 -25.16 -8.67
N ASN A 54 -4.51 -24.74 -9.62
CA ASN A 54 -4.19 -25.50 -10.83
C ASN A 54 -2.93 -26.38 -10.69
N ASN A 55 -2.25 -26.39 -9.53
CA ASN A 55 -0.96 -27.05 -9.32
C ASN A 55 0.12 -26.70 -10.38
N ASP A 56 0.16 -25.43 -10.80
CA ASP A 56 0.98 -24.93 -11.93
C ASP A 56 1.94 -23.80 -11.47
N TYR A 57 2.62 -24.03 -10.36
CA TYR A 57 3.68 -23.13 -9.89
C TYR A 57 4.97 -23.34 -10.66
N ASN A 58 5.49 -22.25 -11.25
CA ASN A 58 6.88 -22.21 -11.67
C ASN A 58 7.74 -21.73 -10.50
N PHE A 59 8.51 -22.64 -9.88
CA PHE A 59 9.36 -22.31 -8.74
C PHE A 59 10.62 -21.50 -9.11
N ASN A 60 10.87 -21.27 -10.39
CA ASN A 60 11.91 -20.35 -10.86
C ASN A 60 11.44 -18.88 -10.86
N ASP A 61 10.14 -18.63 -10.67
CA ASP A 61 9.56 -17.28 -10.61
C ASP A 61 9.28 -16.82 -9.18
N VAL A 62 9.10 -15.50 -9.00
CA VAL A 62 8.61 -14.94 -7.73
C VAL A 62 7.09 -15.15 -7.60
N ASN A 63 6.71 -16.07 -6.71
CA ASN A 63 5.32 -16.52 -6.51
C ASN A 63 4.59 -15.88 -5.32
N PHE A 64 5.35 -15.36 -4.35
CA PHE A 64 4.83 -14.77 -3.12
C PHE A 64 5.55 -13.45 -2.89
N ARG A 65 4.81 -12.39 -2.55
CA ARG A 65 5.35 -11.05 -2.32
C ARG A 65 4.70 -10.45 -1.08
N ILE A 66 5.54 -9.88 -0.21
CA ILE A 66 5.10 -8.91 0.79
C ILE A 66 5.51 -7.55 0.25
N MET A 67 4.55 -6.67 0.06
CA MET A 67 4.76 -5.30 -0.41
C MET A 67 4.28 -4.35 0.66
N ASP A 68 4.84 -3.15 0.66
CA ASP A 68 4.44 -2.09 1.55
C ASP A 68 4.30 -0.75 0.83
N ALA A 69 3.56 0.16 1.45
CA ALA A 69 3.39 1.53 0.97
C ALA A 69 2.95 2.44 2.12
N ASN A 70 3.29 3.72 2.04
CA ASN A 70 2.68 4.73 2.90
C ASN A 70 1.21 4.94 2.50
N VAL A 71 0.30 4.95 3.47
CA VAL A 71 -1.15 5.04 3.19
C VAL A 71 -1.52 6.40 2.61
N ASN A 72 -1.01 7.49 3.18
CA ASN A 72 -1.31 8.85 2.72
C ASN A 72 -0.81 9.06 1.29
N ASP A 73 0.41 8.63 0.98
CA ASP A 73 0.96 8.75 -0.38
C ASP A 73 0.14 7.94 -1.40
N LEU A 74 -0.34 6.74 -1.00
CA LEU A 74 -1.13 5.85 -1.87
C LEU A 74 -2.50 6.45 -2.25
N ILE A 75 -3.09 7.28 -1.37
CA ILE A 75 -4.41 7.88 -1.57
C ILE A 75 -4.36 9.38 -1.91
N LEU A 76 -3.18 9.99 -1.94
CA LEU A 76 -2.99 11.41 -2.22
C LEU A 76 -3.56 11.81 -3.59
N ASN A 77 -4.30 12.92 -3.64
CA ASN A 77 -5.01 13.42 -4.82
C ASN A 77 -6.04 12.44 -5.41
N THR A 78 -6.54 11.51 -4.60
CA THR A 78 -7.62 10.59 -4.98
C THR A 78 -8.91 10.89 -4.23
N ARG A 79 -10.01 10.26 -4.64
CA ARG A 79 -11.29 10.36 -3.90
C ARG A 79 -11.25 9.69 -2.52
N CYS A 80 -10.21 8.89 -2.24
CA CYS A 80 -10.02 8.21 -0.96
C CYS A 80 -9.28 9.09 0.05
N GLU A 81 -8.70 10.21 -0.38
CA GLU A 81 -7.92 11.11 0.47
C GLU A 81 -8.81 11.72 1.57
N ASN A 82 -8.30 11.74 2.80
CA ASN A 82 -8.91 12.52 3.87
C ASN A 82 -8.70 14.02 3.63
N PRO A 83 -9.58 14.90 4.14
CA PRO A 83 -9.31 16.34 4.11
C PRO A 83 -7.99 16.66 4.81
N ASN A 84 -6.99 17.09 4.05
CA ASN A 84 -5.67 17.43 4.57
C ASN A 84 -5.59 18.91 4.96
N ASN A 85 -4.95 19.18 6.10
CA ASN A 85 -4.66 20.52 6.60
C ASN A 85 -3.15 20.73 6.63
N ASP A 86 -2.56 20.99 5.47
CA ASP A 86 -1.12 21.14 5.27
C ASP A 86 -0.63 22.49 5.80
N ASN A 87 -0.45 22.55 7.13
CA ASN A 87 0.04 23.73 7.85
C ASN A 87 1.51 23.61 8.27
N THR A 88 2.26 22.68 7.68
CA THR A 88 3.68 22.45 8.00
C THR A 88 4.54 22.61 6.75
N PRO A 89 5.76 23.17 6.88
CA PRO A 89 6.65 23.37 5.72
C PRO A 89 7.21 22.06 5.16
N PHE A 90 7.09 20.94 5.89
CA PHE A 90 7.48 19.62 5.44
C PHE A 90 6.52 18.56 5.98
N LYS A 91 6.48 17.42 5.29
CA LYS A 91 5.76 16.21 5.66
C LYS A 91 6.66 15.00 5.35
N ILE A 92 6.69 14.01 6.23
CA ILE A 92 7.51 12.81 6.13
C ILE A 92 6.58 11.61 6.00
N SER A 93 6.73 10.86 4.92
CA SER A 93 6.00 9.60 4.72
C SER A 93 6.86 8.42 5.14
N ILE A 94 6.28 7.52 5.93
CA ILE A 94 6.97 6.34 6.47
C ILE A 94 6.36 5.07 5.89
N HIS A 95 7.21 4.13 5.52
CA HIS A 95 6.90 2.73 5.23
C HIS A 95 8.10 1.86 5.66
N LEU A 96 8.04 0.53 5.49
CA LEU A 96 9.06 -0.40 5.98
C LEU A 96 10.25 -0.56 5.02
#